data_AF-A0A4Y2JCF7-F1
#
_entry.id   AF-A0A4Y2JCF7-F1
#
_cell.length_a   1.000
_cell.length_b   1.000
_cell.length_c   1.000
_cell.angle_alpha   90.00
_cell.angle_beta   90.00
_cell.angle_gamma   90.00
#
_symmetry.space_group_name_H-M   'P 1'
#
loop_
_entity.id
_entity.type
_entity.pdbx_description
1 polymer ?
#
loop_
_entity_poly.entity_id
_entity_poly.type
_entity_poly.pdbx_seq_one_letter_code
_entity_poly.pdbx_strand_id
1 'polypeptide(L)'
;MRNLEVVGCDGTLTNAGWKNSAINRIENHVGRPLQWSICLLHFNELPFRHIFQHIAGQTARPKCFSGPIGQQLTCYEKLPVVDYEPIDCSIPDTDRNLLSKDKQYFLDISNAITLGHCPEDLANRDPGPLLHSRWLTVAN
;
A
#
# COMPACT_ATOMS: atom_id res chain seq x y z
N MET A 1 29.69 13.41 -7.23
CA MET A 1 28.26 13.28 -7.58
C MET A 1 27.80 14.31 -8.63
N ARG A 2 28.62 14.71 -9.61
CA ARG A 2 28.20 15.73 -10.60
C ARG A 2 27.13 15.25 -11.60
N ASN A 3 26.91 13.92 -11.68
CA ASN A 3 26.02 13.29 -12.66
C ASN A 3 24.73 12.72 -12.04
N LEU A 4 24.41 13.03 -10.77
CA LEU A 4 23.16 12.58 -10.17
C LEU A 4 22.03 13.46 -10.69
N GLU A 5 21.16 12.91 -11.56
CA GLU A 5 20.05 13.67 -12.16
C GLU A 5 18.69 13.34 -11.53
N VAL A 6 18.48 12.07 -11.16
CA VAL A 6 17.18 11.56 -10.71
C VAL A 6 17.34 10.86 -9.36
N VAL A 7 16.42 11.11 -8.43
CA VAL A 7 16.29 10.37 -7.18
C VAL A 7 14.93 9.69 -7.14
N GLY A 8 14.95 8.37 -6.97
CA GLY A 8 13.74 7.57 -6.77
C GLY A 8 13.62 7.10 -5.32
N CYS A 9 12.45 7.30 -4.71
CA CYS A 9 12.14 6.80 -3.38
C CYS A 9 10.61 6.72 -3.17
N ASP A 10 10.18 6.23 -2.01
CA ASP A 10 8.77 6.34 -1.63
C ASP A 10 8.39 7.77 -1.21
N GLY A 11 7.10 8.11 -1.36
CA GLY A 11 6.57 9.44 -1.07
C GLY A 11 6.39 9.76 0.42
N THR A 12 7.12 9.09 1.32
CA THR A 12 7.00 9.36 2.76
C THR A 12 7.56 10.74 3.13
N LEU A 13 7.08 11.33 4.22
CA LEU A 13 7.59 12.61 4.72
C LEU A 13 9.10 12.57 5.02
N THR A 14 9.62 11.42 5.47
CA THR A 14 11.05 11.21 5.72
C THR A 14 11.88 11.32 4.44
N ASN A 15 11.34 10.88 3.30
CA ASN A 15 12.06 10.84 2.04
C ASN A 15 11.83 12.09 1.18
N ALA A 16 10.59 12.55 1.07
CA ALA A 16 10.16 13.64 0.18
C ALA A 16 9.66 14.90 0.91
N GLY A 17 9.80 14.97 2.24
CA GLY A 17 9.39 16.16 3.01
C GLY A 17 10.17 17.42 2.62
N TRP A 18 9.56 18.60 2.83
CA TRP A 18 10.13 19.88 2.41
C TRP A 18 11.38 20.31 3.19
N LYS A 19 11.61 19.78 4.40
CA LYS A 19 12.76 20.10 5.25
C LYS A 19 13.36 18.85 5.87
N ASN A 20 14.69 18.75 5.84
CA ASN A 20 15.48 17.67 6.47
C ASN A 20 15.17 16.25 5.97
N SER A 21 14.37 16.11 4.91
CA SER A 21 14.12 14.82 4.26
C SER A 21 15.36 14.31 3.54
N ALA A 22 15.34 13.03 3.17
CA ALA A 22 16.42 12.42 2.41
C ALA A 22 16.73 13.20 1.12
N ILE A 23 15.71 13.51 0.31
CA ILE A 23 15.90 14.28 -0.93
C ILE A 23 16.40 15.69 -0.63
N ASN A 24 15.80 16.40 0.33
CA ASN A 24 16.21 17.75 0.68
C ASN A 24 17.70 17.79 1.11
N ARG A 25 18.16 16.80 1.87
CA ARG A 25 19.57 16.68 2.28
C ARG A 25 20.49 16.39 1.10
N ILE A 26 20.06 15.53 0.18
CA ILE A 26 20.83 15.22 -1.04
C ILE A 26 20.93 16.47 -1.94
N GLU A 27 19.82 17.15 -2.20
CA GLU A 27 19.79 18.38 -3.02
C GLU A 27 20.68 19.48 -2.41
N ASN A 28 20.63 19.66 -1.09
CA ASN A 28 21.51 20.60 -0.39
C ASN A 28 23.00 20.22 -0.51
N HIS A 29 23.32 18.93 -0.47
CA HIS A 29 24.70 18.44 -0.63
C HIS A 29 25.21 18.58 -2.07
N VAL A 30 24.34 18.33 -3.06
CA VAL A 30 24.66 18.46 -4.48
C VAL A 30 24.65 19.93 -4.93
N GLY A 31 23.93 20.81 -4.21
CA GLY A 31 23.84 22.24 -4.49
C GLY A 31 22.87 22.60 -5.61
N ARG A 32 21.93 21.71 -5.95
CA ARG A 32 20.89 21.94 -6.97
C ARG A 32 19.66 21.05 -6.75
N PRO A 33 18.50 21.41 -7.32
CA PRO A 33 17.35 20.52 -7.41
C PRO A 33 17.66 19.28 -8.26
N LEU A 34 17.02 18.15 -7.92
CA LEU A 34 17.07 16.91 -8.67
C LEU A 34 15.70 16.59 -9.26
N GLN A 35 15.64 15.77 -10.32
CA GLN A 35 14.37 15.24 -10.79
C GLN A 35 13.88 14.16 -9.82
N TRP A 36 12.64 14.28 -9.37
CA TRP A 36 12.06 13.33 -8.42
C TRP A 36 11.30 12.25 -9.18
N SER A 37 11.58 10.98 -8.89
CA SER A 37 10.84 9.82 -9.36
C SER A 37 10.17 9.15 -8.16
N ILE A 38 9.10 9.78 -7.65
CA ILE A 38 8.47 9.39 -6.38
C ILE A 38 7.40 8.34 -6.61
N CYS A 39 7.37 7.34 -5.73
CA CYS A 39 6.28 6.39 -5.67
C CYS A 39 4.96 7.07 -5.24
N LEU A 40 3.95 7.05 -6.12
CA LEU A 40 2.61 7.63 -5.85
C LEU A 40 1.73 6.78 -4.93
N LEU A 41 2.18 5.58 -4.52
CA LEU A 41 1.40 4.69 -3.65
C LEU A 41 0.90 5.39 -2.37
N HIS A 42 1.75 6.21 -1.73
CA HIS A 42 1.35 6.96 -0.53
C HIS A 42 0.40 8.12 -0.82
N PHE A 43 0.39 8.66 -2.04
CA PHE A 43 -0.54 9.72 -2.42
C PHE A 43 -1.97 9.20 -2.43
N ASN A 44 -2.18 7.96 -2.88
CA ASN A 44 -3.49 7.31 -2.88
C ASN A 44 -3.99 7.00 -1.46
N GLU A 45 -3.10 6.87 -0.47
CA GLU A 45 -3.48 6.65 0.93
C GLU A 45 -3.96 7.94 1.62
N LEU A 46 -3.50 9.11 1.16
CA LEU A 46 -3.79 10.39 1.83
C LEU A 46 -5.29 10.74 1.89
N PRO A 47 -6.08 10.60 0.80
CA PRO A 47 -7.53 10.83 0.86
C PRO A 47 -8.25 9.94 1.87
N PHE A 48 -7.76 8.72 2.08
CA PHE A 48 -8.38 7.74 2.97
C PHE A 48 -7.77 7.72 4.37
N ARG A 49 -6.81 8.60 4.68
CA ARG A 49 -6.06 8.62 5.95
C ARG A 49 -6.97 8.61 7.17
N HIS A 50 -8.04 9.40 7.17
CA HIS A 50 -8.96 9.49 8.30
C HIS A 50 -9.77 8.20 8.49
N ILE A 51 -10.22 7.59 7.40
CA ILE A 51 -10.92 6.29 7.43
C ILE A 51 -9.98 5.23 8.00
N PHE A 52 -8.77 5.18 7.48
CA PHE A 52 -7.72 4.30 7.94
C PHE A 52 -7.44 4.48 9.45
N GLN A 53 -7.18 5.70 9.90
CA GLN A 53 -7.01 6.00 11.32
C GLN A 53 -8.20 5.54 12.19
N HIS A 54 -9.42 5.57 11.67
CA HIS A 54 -10.59 5.08 12.40
C HIS A 54 -10.62 3.53 12.46
N ILE A 55 -10.39 2.85 11.34
CA ILE A 55 -10.57 1.38 11.25
C ILE A 55 -9.40 0.57 11.84
N ALA A 56 -8.15 1.00 11.64
CA ALA A 56 -6.98 0.33 12.22
C ALA A 56 -6.35 1.09 13.39
N GLY A 57 -6.93 2.24 13.74
CA GLY A 57 -6.56 3.02 14.92
C GLY A 57 -5.31 3.86 14.72
N GLN A 58 -5.04 4.72 15.71
CA GLN A 58 -3.80 5.49 15.72
C GLN A 58 -2.62 4.55 15.97
N THR A 59 -1.54 4.74 15.20
CA THR A 59 -0.28 4.02 15.39
C THR A 59 0.36 4.42 16.71
N ALA A 60 0.06 3.69 17.79
CA ALA A 60 0.68 3.89 19.10
C ALA A 60 2.03 3.15 19.24
N ARG A 61 2.27 2.15 18.39
CA ARG A 61 3.52 1.35 18.35
C ARG A 61 3.84 0.92 16.90
N PRO A 62 5.11 0.65 16.56
CA PRO A 62 5.53 0.30 15.19
C PRO A 62 4.92 -0.99 14.61
N LYS A 63 4.32 -1.84 15.44
CA LYS A 63 3.80 -3.16 15.04
C LYS A 63 2.39 -3.45 15.57
N CYS A 64 1.67 -2.43 16.04
CA CYS A 64 0.37 -2.64 16.67
C CYS A 64 -0.66 -1.65 16.10
N PHE A 65 -1.72 -2.22 15.55
CA PHE A 65 -2.94 -1.49 15.23
C PHE A 65 -3.80 -1.39 16.49
N SER A 66 -4.42 -0.24 16.72
CA SER A 66 -5.28 0.00 17.89
C SER A 66 -6.77 0.00 17.54
N GLY A 67 -7.11 0.03 16.26
CA GLY A 67 -8.48 0.11 15.78
C GLY A 67 -9.17 -1.25 15.67
N PRO A 68 -10.51 -1.23 15.56
CA PRO A 68 -11.34 -2.42 15.65
C PRO A 68 -11.02 -3.49 14.60
N ILE A 69 -10.68 -3.07 13.37
CA ILE A 69 -10.29 -3.98 12.29
C ILE A 69 -8.81 -4.30 12.40
N GLY A 70 -7.98 -3.28 12.64
CA GLY A 70 -6.53 -3.46 12.67
C GLY A 70 -6.05 -4.47 13.71
N GLN A 71 -6.70 -4.55 14.88
CA GLN A 71 -6.36 -5.56 15.89
C GLN A 71 -6.61 -6.99 15.39
N GLN A 72 -7.66 -7.20 14.57
CA GLN A 72 -8.00 -8.50 13.99
C GLN A 72 -7.02 -8.94 12.91
N LEU A 73 -6.24 -8.02 12.34
CA LEU A 73 -5.19 -8.33 11.36
C LEU A 73 -3.96 -8.99 12.01
N THR A 74 -3.92 -9.12 13.34
CA THR A 74 -2.85 -9.87 14.02
C THR A 74 -3.02 -11.36 13.71
N CYS A 75 -2.19 -11.89 12.80
CA CYS A 75 -2.25 -13.26 12.25
C CYS A 75 -3.21 -13.48 11.05
N TYR A 76 -3.49 -12.45 10.25
CA TYR A 76 -4.36 -12.59 9.06
C TYR A 76 -3.93 -13.72 8.10
N GLU A 77 -2.63 -13.98 7.96
CA GLU A 77 -2.09 -15.04 7.08
C GLU A 77 -2.61 -16.45 7.43
N LYS A 78 -3.11 -16.64 8.66
CA LYS A 78 -3.62 -17.93 9.15
C LYS A 78 -5.14 -17.97 9.24
N LEU A 79 -5.81 -16.86 8.92
CA LEU A 79 -7.26 -16.80 8.98
C LEU A 79 -7.83 -17.50 7.75
N PRO A 80 -8.81 -18.40 7.92
CA PRO A 80 -9.50 -18.98 6.78
C PRO A 80 -10.30 -17.89 6.06
N VAL A 81 -10.47 -18.06 4.74
CA VAL A 81 -11.47 -17.29 4.01
C VAL A 81 -12.85 -17.67 4.57
N VAL A 82 -13.64 -16.66 4.89
CA VAL A 82 -15.03 -16.81 5.37
C VAL A 82 -15.99 -16.38 4.27
N ASP A 83 -17.26 -16.78 4.39
CA ASP A 83 -18.31 -16.29 3.50
C ASP A 83 -18.54 -14.78 3.73
N TYR A 84 -18.76 -14.04 2.65
CA TYR A 84 -19.02 -12.59 2.67
C TYR A 84 -20.02 -12.19 1.60
N GLU A 85 -20.74 -11.09 1.86
CA GLU A 85 -21.64 -10.50 0.88
C GLU A 85 -20.85 -9.76 -0.20
N PRO A 86 -21.21 -9.90 -1.50
CA PRO A 86 -20.56 -9.19 -2.58
C PRO A 86 -20.72 -7.68 -2.44
N ILE A 87 -19.68 -6.93 -2.78
CA ILE A 87 -19.73 -5.46 -2.85
C ILE A 87 -19.93 -5.04 -4.31
N ASP A 88 -21.07 -4.40 -4.60
CA ASP A 88 -21.37 -3.86 -5.92
C ASP A 88 -20.36 -2.77 -6.30
N CYS A 89 -19.52 -3.08 -7.28
CA CYS A 89 -18.44 -2.22 -7.76
C CYS A 89 -18.13 -2.54 -9.22
N SER A 90 -17.94 -1.51 -10.05
CA SER A 90 -17.51 -1.67 -11.44
C SER A 90 -15.98 -1.65 -11.51
N ILE A 91 -15.37 -2.80 -11.77
CA ILE A 91 -13.94 -2.91 -12.02
C ILE A 91 -13.68 -2.61 -13.51
N PRO A 92 -12.78 -1.67 -13.86
CA PRO A 92 -12.50 -1.34 -15.25
C PRO A 92 -11.82 -2.51 -15.97
N ASP A 93 -12.22 -2.74 -17.22
CA ASP A 93 -11.57 -3.73 -18.07
C ASP A 93 -10.11 -3.31 -18.32
N THR A 94 -9.19 -4.19 -17.94
CA THR A 94 -7.75 -3.92 -17.92
C THR A 94 -7.01 -5.12 -18.47
N ASP A 95 -6.15 -4.90 -19.47
CA ASP A 95 -5.31 -5.97 -20.00
C ASP A 95 -4.33 -6.47 -18.92
N ARG A 96 -4.58 -7.69 -18.45
CA ARG A 96 -3.79 -8.38 -17.42
C ARG A 96 -2.31 -8.48 -17.80
N ASN A 97 -1.99 -8.55 -19.09
CA ASN A 97 -0.61 -8.67 -19.55
C ASN A 97 0.21 -7.39 -19.34
N LEU A 98 -0.47 -6.24 -19.20
CA LEU A 98 0.16 -4.95 -18.89
C LEU A 98 0.34 -4.72 -17.38
N LEU A 99 -0.19 -5.61 -16.54
CA LEU A 99 -0.15 -5.49 -15.09
C LEU A 99 1.06 -6.22 -14.51
N SER A 100 1.71 -5.58 -13.53
CA SER A 100 2.67 -6.28 -12.67
C SER A 100 1.96 -7.36 -11.83
N LYS A 101 2.72 -8.30 -11.28
CA LYS A 101 2.18 -9.37 -10.42
C LYS A 101 1.31 -8.83 -9.29
N ASP A 102 1.79 -7.81 -8.59
CA ASP A 102 1.05 -7.19 -7.47
C ASP A 102 -0.28 -6.57 -7.93
N LYS A 103 -0.31 -5.97 -9.12
CA LYS A 103 -1.54 -5.39 -9.69
C LYS A 103 -2.51 -6.47 -10.18
N GLN A 104 -2.01 -7.57 -10.72
CA GLN A 104 -2.84 -8.73 -11.07
C GLN A 104 -3.45 -9.35 -9.82
N TYR A 105 -2.67 -9.46 -8.74
CA TYR A 105 -3.15 -9.94 -7.46
C TYR A 105 -4.27 -9.04 -6.91
N PHE A 106 -4.04 -7.73 -6.87
CA PHE A 106 -5.07 -6.75 -6.47
C PHE A 106 -6.34 -6.83 -7.33
N LEU A 107 -6.20 -7.06 -8.64
CA LEU A 107 -7.33 -7.26 -9.54
C LEU A 107 -8.11 -8.54 -9.20
N ASP A 108 -7.43 -9.63 -8.88
CA ASP A 108 -8.06 -10.90 -8.50
C ASP A 108 -8.86 -10.76 -7.20
N ILE A 109 -8.31 -10.11 -6.18
CA ILE A 109 -9.00 -9.82 -4.92
C ILE A 109 -10.23 -8.92 -5.15
N SER A 110 -10.07 -7.87 -5.95
CA SER A 110 -11.17 -6.96 -6.27
C SER A 110 -12.33 -7.72 -6.94
N ASN A 111 -12.02 -8.59 -7.90
CA ASN A 111 -13.04 -9.43 -8.53
C ASN A 111 -13.69 -10.41 -7.55
N ALA A 112 -12.92 -11.04 -6.66
CA ALA A 112 -13.46 -11.93 -5.64
C ALA A 112 -14.46 -11.21 -4.72
N ILE A 113 -14.12 -10.00 -4.26
CA ILE A 113 -14.98 -9.14 -3.44
C ILE A 113 -16.27 -8.77 -4.18
N THR A 114 -16.18 -8.39 -5.46
CA THR A 114 -17.36 -8.02 -6.27
C THR A 114 -18.25 -9.22 -6.59
N LEU A 115 -17.68 -10.41 -6.75
CA LEU A 115 -18.41 -11.65 -7.02
C LEU A 115 -18.94 -12.34 -5.77
N GLY A 116 -18.47 -11.96 -4.57
CA GLY A 116 -18.86 -12.62 -3.32
C GLY A 116 -18.21 -14.00 -3.14
N HIS A 117 -17.14 -14.29 -3.87
CA HIS A 117 -16.52 -15.61 -3.90
C HIS A 117 -15.02 -15.53 -4.11
N CYS A 118 -14.24 -16.12 -3.19
CA CYS A 118 -12.79 -16.24 -3.29
C CYS A 118 -12.39 -17.62 -3.83
N PRO A 119 -11.78 -17.72 -5.02
CA PRO A 119 -11.23 -18.97 -5.53
C PRO A 119 -10.17 -19.59 -4.62
N GLU A 120 -10.09 -20.92 -4.56
CA GLU A 120 -9.12 -21.63 -3.72
C GLU A 120 -7.66 -21.33 -4.10
N ASP A 121 -7.36 -21.12 -5.39
CA ASP A 121 -6.03 -20.74 -5.84
C ASP A 121 -5.65 -19.32 -5.40
N LEU A 122 -6.64 -18.42 -5.25
CA LEU A 122 -6.44 -17.07 -4.72
C LEU A 122 -6.25 -17.11 -3.20
N ALA A 123 -7.09 -17.87 -2.50
CA ALA A 123 -7.05 -18.03 -1.05
C ALA A 123 -5.74 -18.62 -0.53
N ASN A 124 -5.09 -19.49 -1.32
CA ASN A 124 -3.83 -20.14 -0.95
C ASN A 124 -2.58 -19.37 -1.39
N ARG A 125 -2.71 -18.20 -2.04
CA ARG A 125 -1.54 -17.38 -2.37
C ARG A 125 -0.96 -16.80 -1.10
N ASP A 126 0.37 -16.85 -0.99
CA ASP A 126 1.08 -16.15 0.08
C ASP A 126 1.17 -14.66 -0.28
N PRO A 127 0.50 -13.77 0.47
CA PRO A 127 0.59 -12.34 0.24
C PRO A 127 1.95 -11.73 0.64
N GLY A 128 2.80 -12.51 1.32
CA GLY A 128 4.03 -12.03 1.92
C GLY A 128 3.80 -11.30 3.24
N PRO A 129 4.90 -10.88 3.90
CA PRO A 129 4.84 -10.32 5.24
C PRO A 129 4.22 -8.93 5.25
N LEU A 130 3.35 -8.68 6.23
CA LEU A 130 2.76 -7.36 6.43
C LEU A 130 3.82 -6.30 6.75
N LEU A 131 3.94 -5.32 5.85
CA LEU A 131 4.75 -4.13 6.07
C LEU A 131 3.93 -3.09 6.84
N HIS A 132 4.17 -2.96 8.14
CA HIS A 132 3.53 -1.95 9.01
C HIS A 132 3.87 -0.49 8.64
N SER A 133 4.73 -0.27 7.65
CA SER A 133 5.09 1.06 7.14
C SER A 133 4.11 1.60 6.09
N ARG A 134 3.22 0.77 5.53
CA ARG A 134 2.31 1.15 4.43
C ARG A 134 0.90 0.62 4.68
N TRP A 135 -0.12 1.39 4.31
CA TRP A 135 -1.52 0.94 4.40
C TRP A 135 -1.89 0.01 3.23
N LEU A 136 -1.34 0.28 2.04
CA LEU A 136 -1.61 -0.53 0.84
C LEU A 136 -1.10 -1.97 0.91
N THR A 137 -0.25 -2.32 1.87
CA THR A 137 0.17 -3.72 2.13
C THR A 137 -0.86 -4.55 2.88
N VAL A 138 -2.02 -3.98 3.24
CA VAL A 138 -3.17 -4.72 3.77
C VAL A 138 -4.14 -5.14 2.65
N ALA A 139 -3.96 -4.61 1.43
CA ALA A 139 -4.64 -5.12 0.24
C ALA A 139 -3.97 -6.42 -0.21
N ASN A 140 -4.15 -7.45 0.62
CA ASN A 140 -3.87 -8.83 0.30
C ASN A 140 -5.05 -9.50 -0.36
#